data_AF-A0A372EQK8-F1
#
_entry.id   AF-A0A372EQK8-F1
#
_cell.length_a   1.000
_cell.length_b   1.000
_cell.length_c   1.000
_cell.angle_alpha   90.00
_cell.angle_beta   90.00
_cell.angle_gamma   90.00
#
_symmetry.space_group_name_H-M   'P 1'
#
loop_
_entity.id
_entity.type
_entity.pdbx_description
1 polymer ?
#
loop_
_entity_poly.entity_id
_entity_poly.type
_entity_poly.pdbx_seq_one_letter_code
_entity_poly.pdbx_strand_id
1 'polypeptide(L)'
;MIAFPAGTKVWIAGGVTDMRRGMNTLALAVQQGLGRDPHGGEIFCFRGRKGDLVKLLWHDGVGMSLYTKRLEAGKFIWPVSQDGTAVPISAAQLAYLLEGIDWRNPRWTQRPAKAG
;
A
#
# COMPACT_ATOMS: atom_id res chain seq x y z
N MET A 1 -11.89 11.32 1.08
CA MET A 1 -10.93 10.24 1.39
C MET A 1 -11.65 8.93 1.13
N ILE A 2 -11.06 7.99 0.37
CA ILE A 2 -11.65 6.65 0.25
C ILE A 2 -11.47 5.98 1.61
N ALA A 3 -12.59 5.70 2.30
CA ALA A 3 -12.56 5.01 3.57
C ALA A 3 -12.46 3.50 3.30
N PHE A 4 -11.46 2.85 3.87
CA PHE A 4 -11.33 1.40 3.82
C PHE A 4 -12.01 0.78 5.04
N PRO A 5 -12.61 -0.41 4.93
CA PRO A 5 -13.16 -1.11 6.08
C PRO A 5 -12.14 -1.25 7.22
N ALA A 6 -12.63 -1.24 8.46
CA ALA A 6 -11.79 -1.48 9.62
C ALA A 6 -11.17 -2.88 9.51
N GLY A 7 -9.85 -2.98 9.75
CA GLY A 7 -9.13 -4.24 9.67
C GLY A 7 -8.68 -4.65 8.26
N THR A 8 -8.90 -3.82 7.22
CA THR A 8 -8.31 -4.06 5.90
C THR A 8 -6.79 -4.19 6.00
N LYS A 9 -6.26 -5.30 5.50
CA LYS A 9 -4.82 -5.55 5.43
C LYS A 9 -4.23 -4.75 4.28
N VAL A 10 -3.09 -4.11 4.54
CA VAL A 10 -2.36 -3.33 3.55
C VAL A 10 -0.98 -3.94 3.34
N TRP A 11 -0.59 -4.06 2.08
CA TRP A 11 0.68 -4.63 1.66
C TRP A 11 1.42 -3.67 0.76
N ILE A 12 2.69 -3.42 1.07
CA ILE A 12 3.62 -2.77 0.16
C ILE A 12 4.35 -3.84 -0.64
N ALA A 13 4.23 -3.84 -1.97
CA ALA A 13 5.00 -4.72 -2.83
C ALA A 13 6.50 -4.40 -2.72
N GLY A 14 7.30 -5.41 -2.39
CA GLY A 14 8.75 -5.31 -2.33
C GLY A 14 9.32 -5.11 -3.73
N GLY A 15 10.11 -4.05 -3.92
CA GLY A 15 10.77 -3.78 -5.20
C GLY A 15 10.08 -2.71 -6.05
N VAL A 16 10.42 -2.72 -7.34
CA VAL A 16 10.06 -1.68 -8.31
C VAL A 16 9.02 -2.21 -9.28
N THR A 17 7.90 -1.49 -9.42
CA THR A 17 6.84 -1.85 -10.35
C THR A 17 6.87 -0.97 -11.60
N ASP A 18 6.61 -1.57 -12.77
CA ASP A 18 6.29 -0.80 -13.96
C ASP A 18 4.92 -0.15 -13.80
N MET A 19 4.92 1.18 -13.67
CA MET A 19 3.72 1.97 -13.38
C MET A 19 2.83 2.20 -14.60
N ARG A 20 3.19 1.67 -15.78
CA ARG A 20 2.29 1.59 -16.95
C ARG A 20 1.23 0.51 -16.81
N ARG A 21 1.45 -0.47 -15.92
CA ARG A 21 0.50 -1.56 -15.64
C ARG A 21 -0.83 -1.04 -15.10
N GLY A 22 -1.93 -1.55 -15.63
CA GLY A 22 -3.30 -1.29 -15.20
C GLY A 22 -3.81 -2.33 -14.20
N MET A 23 -5.11 -2.31 -13.90
CA MET A 23 -5.72 -3.19 -12.89
C MET A 23 -5.38 -4.68 -13.13
N ASN A 24 -5.65 -5.21 -14.33
CA ASN A 24 -5.46 -6.63 -14.62
C ASN A 24 -4.00 -7.08 -14.47
N THR A 25 -3.04 -6.26 -14.93
CA THR A 25 -1.61 -6.60 -14.85
C THR A 25 -1.04 -6.41 -13.45
N LEU A 26 -1.59 -5.51 -12.64
CA LEU A 26 -1.26 -5.39 -11.23
C LEU A 26 -1.89 -6.52 -10.40
N ALA A 27 -3.13 -6.90 -10.68
CA ALA A 27 -3.80 -8.05 -10.06
C ALA A 27 -3.01 -9.35 -10.32
N LEU A 28 -2.52 -9.53 -11.55
CA LEU A 28 -1.64 -10.65 -11.87
C LEU A 28 -0.33 -10.61 -11.07
N ALA A 29 0.24 -9.42 -10.86
CA ALA A 29 1.43 -9.27 -10.03
C ALA A 29 1.16 -9.59 -8.55
N VAL A 30 -0.04 -9.30 -8.04
CA VAL A 30 -0.48 -9.75 -6.71
C VAL A 30 -0.56 -11.28 -6.67
N GLN A 31 -1.26 -11.87 -7.62
CA GLN A 31 -1.51 -13.31 -7.65
C GLN A 31 -0.23 -14.13 -7.84
N GLN A 32 0.56 -13.80 -8.85
CA GLN A 32 1.73 -14.59 -9.24
C GLN A 32 3.02 -14.11 -8.57
N GLY A 33 3.15 -12.80 -8.35
CA GLY A 33 4.35 -12.21 -7.76
C GLY A 33 4.32 -12.23 -6.24
N LEU A 34 3.19 -11.86 -5.63
CA LEU A 34 3.06 -11.81 -4.17
C LEU A 34 2.43 -13.07 -3.56
N GLY A 35 1.89 -13.98 -4.39
CA GLY A 35 1.21 -15.19 -3.93
C GLY A 35 -0.06 -14.91 -3.14
N ARG A 36 -0.77 -13.81 -3.46
CA ARG A 36 -1.95 -13.34 -2.73
C ARG A 36 -3.19 -13.27 -3.61
N ASP A 37 -4.37 -13.31 -2.99
CA ASP A 37 -5.62 -13.14 -3.73
C ASP A 37 -5.89 -11.66 -4.02
N PRO A 38 -5.87 -11.19 -5.28
CA PRO A 38 -6.21 -9.81 -5.63
C PRO A 38 -7.69 -9.47 -5.38
N HIS A 39 -8.57 -10.46 -5.19
CA HIS A 39 -10.00 -10.28 -4.92
C HIS A 39 -10.35 -10.31 -3.42
N GLY A 40 -9.40 -10.64 -2.55
CA GLY A 40 -9.62 -10.90 -1.12
C GLY A 40 -9.86 -9.68 -0.23
N GLY A 41 -10.10 -8.49 -0.79
CA GLY A 41 -10.37 -7.28 -0.02
C GLY A 41 -9.14 -6.62 0.63
N GLU A 42 -7.93 -7.11 0.34
CA GLU A 42 -6.67 -6.51 0.78
C GLU A 42 -6.25 -5.35 -0.15
N ILE A 43 -5.44 -4.42 0.37
CA ILE A 43 -4.89 -3.31 -0.40
C ILE A 43 -3.44 -3.60 -0.76
N PHE A 44 -3.10 -3.46 -2.04
CA PHE A 44 -1.75 -3.67 -2.56
C PHE A 44 -1.17 -2.37 -3.08
N CYS A 45 -0.08 -1.93 -2.49
CA CYS A 45 0.62 -0.69 -2.82
C CYS A 45 1.84 -1.01 -3.69
N PHE A 46 1.95 -0.31 -4.82
CA PHE A 46 3.03 -0.42 -5.79
C PHE A 46 3.71 0.94 -5.96
N ARG A 47 5.02 0.94 -6.19
CA ARG A 47 5.82 2.14 -6.46
C ARG A 47 6.71 1.95 -7.67
N GLY A 48 6.81 3.00 -8.48
CA GLY A 48 7.76 3.05 -9.59
C GLY A 48 9.20 3.31 -9.15
N ARG A 49 10.14 3.12 -10.08
CA ARG A 49 11.58 3.37 -9.86
C ARG A 49 11.84 4.82 -9.45
N LYS A 50 11.24 5.77 -10.19
CA LYS A 50 11.35 7.22 -9.96
C LYS A 50 10.92 7.60 -8.53
N GLY A 51 9.91 6.90 -8.01
CA GLY A 51 9.48 6.94 -6.61
C GLY A 51 8.56 8.08 -6.22
N ASP A 52 8.20 8.93 -7.17
CA ASP A 52 7.20 9.97 -7.03
C ASP A 52 5.77 9.45 -7.28
N LEU A 53 5.60 8.22 -7.77
CA LEU A 53 4.30 7.64 -8.14
C LEU A 53 4.02 6.35 -7.38
N VAL A 54 2.82 6.27 -6.78
CA VAL A 54 2.26 5.06 -6.18
C VAL A 54 0.91 4.69 -6.79
N LYS A 55 0.62 3.39 -6.79
CA LYS A 55 -0.68 2.82 -7.12
C LYS A 55 -1.16 1.94 -5.98
N LEU A 56 -2.43 2.06 -5.63
CA LEU A 56 -3.12 1.19 -4.68
C LEU A 56 -4.18 0.41 -5.45
N LEU A 57 -4.09 -0.92 -5.41
CA LEU A 57 -5.05 -1.84 -5.99
C LEU A 57 -5.82 -2.54 -4.86
N TRP A 58 -7.14 -2.60 -4.98
CA TRP A 58 -7.98 -3.42 -4.10
C TRP A 58 -9.25 -3.86 -4.83
N HIS A 59 -9.91 -4.89 -4.32
CA HIS A 59 -11.22 -5.34 -4.76
C HIS A 59 -12.21 -5.17 -3.63
N ASP A 60 -13.39 -4.60 -3.87
CA ASP A 60 -14.39 -4.31 -2.83
C ASP A 60 -15.47 -5.39 -2.67
N GLY A 61 -15.33 -6.50 -3.41
CA GLY A 61 -16.30 -7.59 -3.47
C GLY A 61 -17.18 -7.53 -4.72
N VAL A 62 -17.27 -6.37 -5.38
CA VAL A 62 -18.02 -6.18 -6.63
C VAL A 62 -17.07 -5.83 -7.78
N GLY A 63 -16.11 -4.95 -7.53
CA GLY A 63 -15.21 -4.44 -8.54
C GLY A 63 -13.81 -4.20 -8.05
N MET A 64 -12.90 -4.12 -9.02
CA MET A 64 -11.51 -3.74 -8.78
C MET A 64 -11.35 -2.24 -8.89
N SER A 65 -10.66 -1.66 -7.91
CA SER A 65 -10.36 -0.23 -7.84
C SER A 65 -8.86 0.01 -7.89
N LEU A 66 -8.48 1.09 -8.57
CA LEU A 66 -7.09 1.52 -8.72
C LEU A 66 -6.98 3.01 -8.39
N TYR A 67 -6.33 3.31 -7.28
CA TYR A 67 -5.97 4.67 -6.92
C TYR A 67 -4.53 4.96 -7.34
N THR A 68 -4.29 6.14 -7.91
CA THR A 68 -2.95 6.58 -8.32
C THR A 68 -2.64 7.93 -7.68
N LYS A 69 -1.48 8.04 -7.01
CA LYS A 69 -1.02 9.31 -6.44
C LYS A 69 0.40 9.61 -6.88
N ARG A 70 0.61 10.85 -7.32
CA ARG A 70 1.93 11.41 -7.60
C ARG A 70 2.27 12.47 -6.55
N LEU A 71 3.51 12.47 -6.07
CA LEU A 71 4.07 13.59 -5.34
C LEU A 71 4.61 14.62 -6.34
N GLU A 72 4.23 15.88 -6.18
CA GLU A 72 4.79 16.97 -6.99
C GLU A 72 6.26 17.25 -6.67
N ALA A 73 6.70 16.89 -5.45
CA ALA A 73 8.09 16.96 -5.01
C ALA A 73 8.45 15.79 -4.08
N GLY A 74 9.71 15.34 -4.14
CA GLY A 74 10.21 14.25 -3.30
C GLY A 74 9.87 12.85 -3.82
N LYS A 75 9.99 11.86 -2.93
CA LYS A 75 9.77 10.43 -3.24
C LYS A 75 9.11 9.74 -2.06
N PHE A 76 8.23 8.79 -2.35
CA PHE A 76 7.68 7.90 -1.35
C PHE A 76 8.78 7.03 -0.74
N ILE A 77 8.81 6.98 0.59
CA ILE A 77 9.67 6.07 1.33
C ILE A 77 9.16 4.65 1.12
N TRP A 78 10.03 3.77 0.62
CA TRP A 78 9.66 2.41 0.22
C TRP A 78 10.57 1.41 0.92
N PRO A 79 10.05 0.25 1.36
CA PRO A 79 10.90 -0.76 1.97
C PRO A 79 11.85 -1.32 0.91
N VAL A 80 13.11 -1.49 1.30
CA VAL A 80 14.08 -2.23 0.50
C VAL A 80 13.85 -3.70 0.85
N SER A 81 12.97 -4.37 0.10
CA SER A 81 12.84 -5.82 0.18
C SER A 81 13.88 -6.44 -0.74
N GLN A 82 14.85 -7.19 -0.19
CA GLN A 82 15.88 -7.87 -0.96
C GLN A 82 15.27 -8.98 -1.84
N ASP A 83 14.14 -9.56 -1.41
CA ASP A 83 13.53 -10.73 -2.05
C ASP A 83 12.25 -10.37 -2.83
N GLY A 84 11.89 -9.09 -2.93
CA GLY A 84 10.66 -8.65 -3.58
C GLY A 84 9.37 -8.98 -2.81
N THR A 85 9.49 -9.48 -1.58
CA THR A 85 8.36 -9.87 -0.73
C THR A 85 7.51 -8.66 -0.31
N ALA A 86 6.20 -8.89 -0.16
CA ALA A 86 5.28 -7.87 0.33
C ALA A 86 5.47 -7.58 1.83
N VAL A 87 5.50 -6.31 2.20
CA VAL A 87 5.62 -5.84 3.59
C VAL A 87 4.24 -5.42 4.11
N PRO A 88 3.73 -6.01 5.22
CA PRO A 88 2.46 -5.58 5.80
C PRO A 88 2.61 -4.22 6.47
N ILE A 89 1.62 -3.36 6.32
CA ILE A 89 1.52 -2.09 7.04
C ILE A 89 0.10 -1.89 7.59
N SER A 90 -0.03 -1.04 8.60
CA SER A 90 -1.33 -0.61 9.11
C SER A 90 -1.98 0.46 8.20
N ALA A 91 -3.30 0.64 8.34
CA ALA A 91 -4.00 1.74 7.66
C ALA A 91 -3.45 3.14 8.01
N ALA A 92 -3.00 3.33 9.25
CA ALA A 92 -2.34 4.57 9.67
C ALA A 92 -1.01 4.79 8.94
N GLN A 93 -0.21 3.74 8.77
CA GLN A 93 1.02 3.81 7.99
C GLN A 93 0.75 4.06 6.50
N LEU A 94 -0.35 3.51 5.95
CA LEU A 94 -0.77 3.84 4.59
C LEU A 94 -1.11 5.34 4.47
N ALA A 95 -1.81 5.91 5.45
CA ALA A 95 -2.10 7.35 5.46
C ALA A 95 -0.81 8.19 5.48
N TYR A 96 0.15 7.86 6.36
CA TYR A 96 1.47 8.52 6.38
C TYR A 96 2.20 8.38 5.04
N LEU A 97 2.24 7.17 4.48
CA LEU A 97 2.83 6.93 3.17
C LEU A 97 2.20 7.83 2.10
N LEU A 98 0.87 7.88 2.04
CA LEU A 98 0.16 8.70 1.07
C LEU A 98 0.41 10.20 1.27
N GLU A 99 0.67 10.67 2.49
CA GLU A 99 1.06 12.06 2.77
C GLU A 99 2.55 12.35 2.53
N GLY A 100 3.35 11.34 2.15
CA GLY A 100 4.80 11.50 1.95
C GLY A 100 5.60 11.53 3.27
N ILE A 101 4.98 11.12 4.38
CA ILE A 101 5.60 11.00 5.70
C ILE A 101 6.31 9.64 5.81
N ASP A 102 7.39 9.57 6.60
CA ASP A 102 8.04 8.29 6.92
C ASP A 102 7.13 7.38 7.74
N TRP A 103 6.47 6.45 7.06
CA TRP A 103 5.54 5.50 7.64
C TRP A 103 6.21 4.39 8.46
N ARG A 104 7.53 4.23 8.41
CA ARG A 104 8.23 3.09 9.02
C ARG A 104 8.31 3.18 10.54
N ASN A 105 8.22 4.37 11.11
CA ASN A 105 8.36 4.58 12.55
C ASN A 105 7.17 5.37 13.15
N PRO A 106 5.93 4.83 13.08
CA PRO A 106 4.80 5.46 13.71
C PRO A 106 4.95 5.38 15.23
N ARG A 107 5.02 6.53 15.91
CA ARG A 107 5.08 6.58 17.37
C ARG A 107 3.67 6.68 17.93
N TRP A 108 3.20 5.59 18.53
CA TRP A 108 1.98 5.61 19.31
C TRP A 108 2.23 6.29 20.66
N THR A 109 1.34 7.19 21.05
CA THR A 109 1.30 7.70 22.41
C THR A 109 0.75 6.63 23.36
N GLN A 110 0.84 6.88 24.67
CA GLN A 110 0.38 5.95 25.68
C GLN A 110 -1.12 5.66 25.50
N ARG A 111 -1.48 4.37 25.41
CA ARG A 111 -2.87 3.95 25.49
C ARG A 111 -3.31 4.04 26.97
N PRO A 112 -4.40 4.76 27.30
CA PRO A 112 -4.89 4.80 28.66
C PRO A 112 -5.35 3.41 29.10
N ALA A 113 -4.92 2.98 30.29
CA ALA A 113 -5.28 1.70 30.88
C ALA A 113 -6.53 1.79 31.78
N LYS A 114 -6.92 3.01 32.16
CA LYS A 114 -8.09 3.30 32.98
C LYS A 114 -8.85 4.48 32.38
N ALA A 115 -10.16 4.49 32.57
CA ALA A 115 -10.96 5.69 32.37
C ALA A 115 -10.81 6.55 33.63
N GLY A 116 -10.25 7.76 33.50
CA GLY A 116 -9.94 8.64 34.63
C GLY A 116 -8.54 8.45 35.17
#